data_AF-A0A831SNA4-F1
#
_entry.id   AF-A0A831SNA4-F1
#
_cell.length_a   1.000
_cell.length_b   1.000
_cell.length_c   1.000
_cell.angle_alpha   90.00
_cell.angle_beta   90.00
_cell.angle_gamma   90.00
#
_symmetry.space_group_name_H-M   'P 1'
#
loop_
_entity.id
_entity.type
_entity.pdbx_description
1 polymer ?
#
loop_
_entity_poly.entity_id
_entity_poly.type
_entity_poly.pdbx_seq_one_letter_code
_entity_poly.pdbx_strand_id
1 'polypeptide(L)'
;MKNFYRKMFYYFLVVGMLFFIGCLDRVDELKITKDGSGVIILTTVIDPSFVSEIEDAEKNIVSPPSKVQKFLKEGRLFIVEKTSFKNLEELSYKRGTFSIECIKKSLFLFRPSLFQFRAEMEIISEEEKLEEALSGLGYSMTQGHFYQIVIDLPGEIVKAYPAMVKDIAVEPVIKGSSVRYKIPISLLLSLKGDLIFCIDFKAKMQIPKTKTTSKQYIRPLFNLKCENRLAVVGEKNKVIAENVSYKDLITVDVGRCSYCLKKGSVLQDKKITIANELVKLLKKDNILKVDTIVIKKPEFLHLIYGDTKIILGEKQFQKKLDILNTLIRYKFNNNLDQIKYIDLRYEKVYIGYIGRK
;
A
#
# COMPACT_ATOMS: atom_id res chain seq x y z
N MET A 1 38.10 27.12 4.28
CA MET A 1 38.53 25.75 4.67
C MET A 1 37.57 25.02 5.62
N LYS A 2 37.11 25.59 6.74
CA LYS A 2 36.18 24.89 7.69
C LYS A 2 34.89 24.32 7.06
N ASN A 3 34.28 25.01 6.12
CA ASN A 3 33.05 24.52 5.45
C ASN A 3 33.31 23.41 4.42
N PHE A 4 34.53 23.29 3.90
CA PHE A 4 34.91 22.24 2.95
C PHE A 4 35.08 20.90 3.68
N TYR A 5 35.86 20.88 4.78
CA TYR A 5 36.04 19.68 5.60
C TYR A 5 34.75 19.20 6.26
N ARG A 6 33.86 20.11 6.67
CA ARG A 6 32.55 19.74 7.19
C ARG A 6 31.70 19.06 6.12
N LYS A 7 31.61 19.62 4.90
CA LYS A 7 30.89 18.97 3.79
C LYS A 7 31.51 17.62 3.41
N MET A 8 32.83 17.53 3.38
CA MET A 8 33.54 16.30 3.02
C MET A 8 33.39 15.20 4.09
N PHE A 9 33.38 15.56 5.38
CA PHE A 9 33.10 14.63 6.49
C PHE A 9 31.66 14.11 6.45
N TYR A 10 30.67 14.98 6.20
CA TYR A 10 29.29 14.53 5.99
C TYR A 10 29.14 13.68 4.73
N TYR A 11 29.92 13.94 3.68
CA TYR A 11 29.94 13.11 2.47
C TYR A 11 30.51 11.73 2.76
N PHE A 12 31.64 11.62 3.49
CA PHE A 12 32.19 10.34 3.93
C PHE A 12 31.26 9.57 4.87
N LEU A 13 30.57 10.25 5.78
CA LEU A 13 29.66 9.61 6.73
C LEU A 13 28.39 9.10 6.05
N VAL A 14 27.89 9.82 5.04
CA VAL A 14 26.73 9.40 4.25
C VAL A 14 27.09 8.33 3.22
N VAL A 15 28.23 8.45 2.54
CA VAL A 15 28.79 7.40 1.68
C VAL A 15 29.06 6.13 2.48
N GLY A 16 29.58 6.24 3.71
CA GLY A 16 29.68 5.15 4.66
C GLY A 16 28.31 4.53 4.95
N MET A 17 27.29 5.34 5.26
CA MET A 17 25.92 4.86 5.45
C MET A 17 25.33 4.11 4.23
N LEU A 18 25.74 4.49 3.03
CA LEU A 18 25.31 3.91 1.76
C LEU A 18 26.01 2.58 1.42
N PHE A 19 27.24 2.37 1.89
CA PHE A 19 27.90 1.07 1.81
C PHE A 19 27.20 0.00 2.66
N PHE A 20 26.48 0.37 3.74
CA PHE A 20 25.74 -0.62 4.53
C PHE A 20 24.55 -1.20 3.80
N ILE A 21 23.84 -0.42 2.98
CA ILE A 21 22.56 -0.88 2.42
C ILE A 21 22.77 -1.95 1.32
N GLY A 22 23.96 -2.05 0.75
CA GLY A 22 24.32 -3.05 -0.26
C GLY A 22 25.03 -4.30 0.26
N CYS A 23 25.19 -4.49 1.57
CA CYS A 23 25.89 -5.68 2.09
C CYS A 23 25.12 -6.42 3.18
N LEU A 24 23.84 -6.10 3.34
CA LEU A 24 23.01 -6.68 4.39
C LEU A 24 21.76 -7.37 3.86
N ASP A 25 21.52 -8.56 4.40
CA ASP A 25 20.20 -9.19 4.35
C ASP A 25 19.51 -8.93 5.67
N ARG A 26 18.23 -8.55 5.61
CA ARG A 26 17.43 -8.32 6.80
C ARG A 26 16.21 -9.21 6.80
N VAL A 27 15.99 -9.93 7.90
CA VAL A 27 14.84 -10.80 8.11
C VAL A 27 14.12 -10.40 9.39
N ASP A 28 12.89 -9.92 9.24
CA ASP A 28 12.02 -9.55 10.35
C ASP A 28 10.95 -10.65 10.52
N GLU A 29 10.98 -11.39 11.62
CA GLU A 29 9.98 -12.42 11.95
C GLU A 29 9.07 -11.95 13.08
N LEU A 30 7.77 -11.82 12.81
CA LEU A 30 6.75 -11.48 13.80
C LEU A 30 5.84 -12.66 14.04
N LYS A 31 5.75 -13.12 15.30
CA LYS A 31 4.87 -14.22 15.70
C LYS A 31 3.87 -13.73 16.74
N ILE A 32 2.59 -13.91 16.45
CA ILE A 32 1.48 -13.45 17.30
C ILE A 32 0.67 -14.66 17.79
N THR A 33 0.41 -14.71 19.09
CA THR A 33 -0.40 -15.76 19.72
C THR A 33 -1.88 -15.36 19.82
N LYS A 34 -2.74 -16.31 20.20
CA LYS A 34 -4.21 -16.11 20.25
C LYS A 34 -4.66 -15.05 21.27
N ASP A 35 -3.86 -14.79 22.29
CA ASP A 35 -4.10 -13.77 23.31
C ASP A 35 -3.57 -12.37 22.91
N GLY A 36 -2.98 -12.23 21.73
CA GLY A 36 -2.42 -10.96 21.24
C GLY A 36 -0.99 -10.68 21.69
N SER A 37 -0.40 -11.55 22.52
CA SER A 37 1.03 -11.50 22.84
C SER A 37 1.88 -12.08 21.71
N GLY A 38 3.19 -11.99 21.84
CA GLY A 38 4.06 -12.51 20.79
C GLY A 38 5.54 -12.18 20.94
N VAL A 39 6.25 -12.38 19.83
CA VAL A 39 7.66 -12.09 19.70
C VAL A 39 7.97 -11.53 18.32
N ILE A 40 8.81 -10.51 18.27
CA ILE A 40 9.48 -10.08 17.05
C ILE A 40 10.96 -10.49 17.13
N ILE A 41 11.49 -11.01 16.04
CA ILE A 41 12.89 -11.37 15.87
C ILE A 41 13.40 -10.63 14.64
N LEU A 42 14.38 -9.75 14.83
CA LEU A 42 15.04 -9.04 13.74
C LEU A 42 16.41 -9.67 13.55
N THR A 43 16.69 -10.14 12.34
CA THR A 43 17.99 -10.71 11.99
C THR A 43 18.62 -9.85 10.92
N THR A 44 19.74 -9.21 11.24
CA THR A 44 20.58 -8.50 10.28
C THR A 44 21.81 -9.37 10.01
N VAL A 45 22.05 -9.69 8.74
CA VAL A 45 23.24 -10.43 8.28
C VAL A 45 24.16 -9.45 7.58
N ILE A 46 25.40 -9.35 8.03
CA ILE A 46 26.35 -8.32 7.61
C ILE A 46 27.69 -8.99 7.31
N ASP A 47 28.41 -8.48 6.31
CA ASP A 47 29.82 -8.80 6.15
C ASP A 47 30.66 -8.22 7.33
N PRO A 48 31.54 -9.02 7.98
CA PRO A 48 32.33 -8.58 9.12
C PRO A 48 33.18 -7.33 8.88
N SER A 49 33.47 -6.95 7.63
CA SER A 49 34.21 -5.72 7.33
C SER A 49 33.45 -4.43 7.67
N PHE A 50 32.15 -4.51 8.02
CA PHE A 50 31.26 -3.36 8.25
C PHE A 50 30.71 -3.26 9.68
N VAL A 51 31.27 -4.04 10.62
CA VAL A 51 30.70 -4.18 11.97
C VAL A 51 30.79 -2.89 12.78
N SER A 52 31.96 -2.23 12.77
CA SER A 52 32.25 -1.05 13.58
C SER A 52 31.25 0.09 13.38
N GLU A 53 30.70 0.20 12.19
CA GLU A 53 29.85 1.30 11.79
C GLU A 53 28.36 1.04 12.05
N ILE A 54 27.97 -0.22 12.25
CA ILE A 54 26.58 -0.61 12.51
C ILE A 54 26.25 -0.56 14.00
N GLU A 55 27.23 -0.79 14.89
CA GLU A 55 27.01 -0.79 16.34
C GLU A 55 26.48 0.55 16.88
N ASP A 56 26.77 1.66 16.19
CA ASP A 56 26.28 2.99 16.54
C ASP A 56 24.86 3.30 16.01
N ALA A 57 24.44 2.64 14.91
CA ALA A 57 23.15 2.90 14.26
C ALA A 57 21.98 2.12 14.89
N GLU A 58 22.24 0.98 15.53
CA GLU A 58 21.21 0.01 15.95
C GLU A 58 20.65 0.21 17.38
N LYS A 59 21.05 1.25 18.11
CA LYS A 59 20.48 1.47 19.46
C LYS A 59 18.97 1.80 19.40
N ASN A 60 18.15 0.93 20.01
CA ASN A 60 16.72 1.08 20.28
C ASN A 60 15.80 1.08 19.04
N ILE A 61 15.83 0.02 18.23
CA ILE A 61 14.91 -0.14 17.08
C ILE A 61 13.50 -0.54 17.54
N VAL A 62 13.39 -1.29 18.65
CA VAL A 62 12.14 -1.82 19.17
C VAL A 62 11.98 -1.47 20.64
N SER A 63 10.77 -1.05 21.03
CA SER A 63 10.33 -1.06 22.42
C SER A 63 9.26 -2.15 22.60
N PRO A 64 9.29 -2.95 23.68
CA PRO A 64 10.26 -2.95 24.77
C PRO A 64 11.69 -3.38 24.35
N PRO A 65 12.72 -3.17 25.20
CA PRO A 65 14.11 -3.42 24.82
C PRO A 65 14.36 -4.86 24.34
N SER A 66 15.04 -4.98 23.21
CA SER A 66 15.42 -6.27 22.63
C SER A 66 16.55 -6.94 23.42
N LYS A 67 16.52 -8.29 23.49
CA LYS A 67 17.73 -9.06 23.77
C LYS A 67 18.52 -9.18 22.46
N VAL A 68 19.75 -8.69 22.45
CA VAL A 68 20.62 -8.72 21.27
C VAL A 68 21.62 -9.87 21.41
N GLN A 69 21.75 -10.67 20.37
CA GLN A 69 22.78 -11.70 20.23
C GLN A 69 23.58 -11.44 18.96
N LYS A 70 24.90 -11.54 19.06
CA LYS A 70 25.82 -11.40 17.94
C LYS A 70 26.64 -12.67 17.81
N PHE A 71 26.73 -13.23 16.61
CA PHE A 71 27.56 -14.40 16.35
C PHE A 71 28.02 -14.45 14.89
N LEU A 72 29.19 -15.05 14.66
CA LEU A 72 29.71 -15.30 13.32
C LEU A 72 29.26 -16.67 12.84
N LYS A 73 28.77 -16.75 11.60
CA LYS A 73 28.44 -18.01 10.93
C LYS A 73 28.79 -17.89 9.44
N GLU A 74 29.53 -18.86 8.91
CA GLU A 74 29.90 -18.91 7.49
C GLU A 74 30.57 -17.61 7.00
N GLY A 75 31.42 -17.00 7.84
CA GLY A 75 32.13 -15.76 7.51
C GLY A 75 31.25 -14.51 7.54
N ARG A 76 29.99 -14.59 7.99
CA ARG A 76 29.08 -13.44 8.13
C ARG A 76 28.74 -13.18 9.59
N LEU A 77 28.58 -11.92 9.95
CA LEU A 77 28.06 -11.52 11.26
C LEU A 77 26.54 -11.55 11.24
N PHE A 78 25.96 -12.25 12.20
CA PHE A 78 24.53 -12.24 12.47
C PHE A 78 24.26 -11.42 13.72
N ILE A 79 23.41 -10.41 13.60
CA ILE A 79 22.87 -9.65 14.71
C ILE A 79 21.40 -10.03 14.84
N VAL A 80 21.04 -10.68 15.94
CA VAL A 80 19.69 -11.15 16.22
C VAL A 80 19.14 -10.38 17.41
N GLU A 81 18.11 -9.56 17.15
CA GLU A 81 17.34 -8.87 18.17
C GLU A 81 16.04 -9.60 18.43
N LYS A 82 15.75 -9.93 19.69
CA LYS A 82 14.51 -10.59 20.08
C LYS A 82 13.75 -9.78 21.11
N THR A 83 12.50 -9.44 20.80
CA THR A 83 11.62 -8.67 21.69
C THR A 83 10.30 -9.39 21.86
N SER A 84 9.97 -9.72 23.11
CA SER A 84 8.65 -10.24 23.48
C SER A 84 7.73 -9.09 23.90
N PHE A 85 6.45 -9.20 23.55
CA PHE A 85 5.42 -8.22 23.90
C PHE A 85 4.18 -8.93 24.45
N LYS A 86 3.46 -8.28 25.36
CA LYS A 86 2.18 -8.81 25.87
C LYS A 86 1.01 -8.38 24.99
N ASN A 87 1.09 -7.17 24.46
CA ASN A 87 0.10 -6.62 23.55
C ASN A 87 0.82 -6.07 22.31
N LEU A 88 0.25 -6.26 21.12
CA LEU A 88 0.87 -5.80 19.87
C LEU A 88 1.11 -4.28 19.86
N GLU A 89 0.27 -3.52 20.57
CA GLU A 89 0.40 -2.06 20.69
C GLU A 89 1.58 -1.61 21.56
N GLU A 90 2.13 -2.50 22.40
CA GLU A 90 3.37 -2.22 23.15
C GLU A 90 4.58 -2.19 22.20
N LEU A 91 4.47 -2.86 21.06
CA LEU A 91 5.51 -2.95 20.06
C LEU A 91 5.61 -1.63 19.30
N SER A 92 6.44 -0.71 19.79
CA SER A 92 6.85 0.43 18.99
C SER A 92 8.10 0.06 18.21
N TYR A 93 7.92 -0.05 16.90
CA TYR A 93 9.03 -0.09 15.97
C TYR A 93 9.39 1.34 15.65
N LYS A 94 10.66 1.74 15.82
CA LYS A 94 11.11 3.14 15.67
C LYS A 94 10.61 3.81 14.38
N ARG A 95 10.32 3.02 13.35
CA ARG A 95 9.82 3.43 12.03
C ARG A 95 8.65 2.58 11.54
N GLY A 96 7.77 2.14 12.43
CA GLY A 96 6.62 1.36 12.00
C GLY A 96 5.56 1.15 13.05
N THR A 97 4.38 0.70 12.57
CA THR A 97 3.24 0.38 13.42
C THR A 97 2.67 -0.97 13.03
N PHE A 98 2.18 -1.69 14.03
CA PHE A 98 1.48 -2.95 13.86
C PHE A 98 0.07 -2.81 14.43
N SER A 99 -0.91 -3.43 13.78
CA SER A 99 -2.28 -3.47 14.29
C SER A 99 -2.99 -4.75 13.88
N ILE A 100 -3.95 -5.17 14.70
CA ILE A 100 -4.92 -6.20 14.38
C ILE A 100 -6.32 -5.64 14.62
N GLU A 101 -7.19 -5.72 13.63
CA GLU A 101 -8.58 -5.28 13.71
C GLU A 101 -9.54 -6.45 13.46
N CYS A 102 -10.62 -6.52 14.23
CA CYS A 102 -11.70 -7.49 14.00
C CYS A 102 -12.66 -6.97 12.92
N ILE A 103 -12.52 -7.45 11.69
CA ILE A 103 -13.38 -7.03 10.56
C ILE A 103 -14.81 -7.58 10.72
N LYS A 104 -14.92 -8.85 11.11
CA LYS A 104 -16.22 -9.53 11.24
C LYS A 104 -16.20 -10.48 12.42
N LYS A 105 -16.97 -10.13 13.45
CA LYS A 105 -17.22 -11.01 14.60
C LYS A 105 -18.06 -12.21 14.16
N SER A 106 -17.68 -13.38 14.65
CA SER A 106 -18.52 -14.56 14.53
C SER A 106 -19.72 -14.45 15.47
N LEU A 107 -20.90 -14.84 15.00
CA LEU A 107 -22.12 -14.85 15.81
C LEU A 107 -22.10 -15.93 16.90
N PHE A 108 -21.27 -16.97 16.73
CA PHE A 108 -21.12 -18.07 17.67
C PHE A 108 -19.74 -18.03 18.31
N LEU A 109 -19.66 -18.08 19.64
CA LEU A 109 -18.41 -18.07 20.40
C LEU A 109 -17.40 -19.14 19.95
N PHE A 110 -17.87 -20.26 19.38
CA PHE A 110 -17.01 -21.36 18.96
C PHE A 110 -16.47 -21.24 17.54
N ARG A 111 -16.91 -20.25 16.76
CA ARG A 111 -16.45 -20.05 15.38
C ARG A 111 -15.38 -18.95 15.34
N PRO A 112 -14.33 -19.10 14.52
CA PRO A 112 -13.32 -18.06 14.37
C PRO A 112 -13.97 -16.77 13.83
N SER A 113 -13.48 -15.64 14.31
CA SER A 113 -13.80 -14.32 13.75
C SER A 113 -12.81 -13.97 12.65
N LEU A 114 -13.19 -13.07 11.76
CA LEU A 114 -12.30 -12.54 10.72
C LEU A 114 -11.56 -11.32 11.27
N PHE A 115 -10.24 -11.36 11.19
CA PHE A 115 -9.35 -10.30 11.59
C PHE A 115 -8.51 -9.82 10.40
N GLN A 116 -8.01 -8.60 10.48
CA GLN A 116 -7.00 -8.05 9.59
C GLN A 116 -5.79 -7.65 10.40
N PHE A 117 -4.65 -8.24 10.10
CA PHE A 117 -3.35 -7.76 10.53
C PHE A 117 -2.84 -6.71 9.54
N ARG A 118 -2.24 -5.65 10.07
CA ARG A 118 -1.55 -4.62 9.30
C ARG A 118 -0.20 -4.30 9.91
N ALA A 119 0.84 -4.26 9.08
CA ALA A 119 2.13 -3.65 9.41
C ALA A 119 2.39 -2.50 8.44
N GLU A 120 2.79 -1.35 8.97
CA GLU A 120 3.13 -0.15 8.20
C GLU A 120 4.53 0.28 8.61
N MET A 121 5.46 0.30 7.66
CA MET A 121 6.87 0.59 7.89
C MET A 121 7.28 1.81 7.08
N GLU A 122 7.78 2.83 7.75
CA GLU A 122 8.28 4.03 7.11
C GLU A 122 9.68 3.78 6.57
N ILE A 123 9.84 3.87 5.25
CA ILE A 123 11.15 3.81 4.60
C ILE A 123 11.65 5.25 4.43
N ILE A 124 12.57 5.66 5.30
CA ILE A 124 13.24 6.96 5.18
C ILE A 124 14.32 6.86 4.12
N SER A 125 14.03 7.32 2.91
CA SER A 125 15.09 7.70 1.96
C SER A 125 15.55 9.11 2.33
N GLU A 126 16.78 9.29 2.80
CA GLU A 126 17.41 10.61 2.78
C GLU A 126 17.66 10.99 1.30
N GLU A 127 16.63 11.56 0.66
CA GLU A 127 16.44 11.63 -0.79
C GLU A 127 17.64 12.20 -1.55
N GLU A 128 18.24 13.28 -1.05
CA GLU A 128 19.17 14.09 -1.83
C GLU A 128 20.57 13.48 -1.94
N LYS A 129 20.96 12.64 -0.98
CA LYS A 129 22.30 12.03 -0.94
C LYS A 129 22.30 10.58 -1.39
N LEU A 130 21.15 9.92 -1.29
CA LEU A 130 21.00 8.53 -1.68
C LEU A 130 20.95 8.37 -3.20
N GLU A 131 20.22 9.24 -3.93
CA GLU A 131 20.21 9.21 -5.40
C GLU A 131 21.59 9.48 -6.01
N GLU A 132 22.36 10.41 -5.44
CA GLU A 132 23.72 10.73 -5.88
C GLU A 132 24.66 9.53 -5.72
N ALA A 133 24.57 8.81 -4.60
CA ALA A 133 25.40 7.64 -4.33
C ALA A 133 24.99 6.35 -5.06
N LEU A 134 23.69 6.19 -5.35
CA LEU A 134 23.18 5.04 -6.10
C LEU A 134 23.45 5.14 -7.61
N SER A 135 23.76 6.33 -8.12
CA SER A 135 23.96 6.58 -9.56
C SER A 135 25.22 5.94 -10.18
N GLY A 136 26.18 5.46 -9.37
CA GLY A 136 27.45 4.90 -9.88
C GLY A 136 27.83 3.49 -9.38
N LEU A 137 27.63 3.19 -8.08
CA LEU A 137 28.09 1.93 -7.46
C LEU A 137 26.98 1.16 -6.73
N GLY A 138 25.94 1.85 -6.24
CA GLY A 138 24.96 1.26 -5.33
C GLY A 138 24.01 0.22 -5.94
N TYR A 139 23.73 0.26 -7.24
CA TYR A 139 22.88 -0.77 -7.86
C TYR A 139 23.57 -2.14 -7.88
N SER A 140 24.87 -2.18 -8.16
CA SER A 140 25.63 -3.44 -8.18
C SER A 140 25.76 -4.06 -6.79
N MET A 141 25.96 -3.25 -5.75
CA MET A 141 26.08 -3.72 -4.38
C MET A 141 24.75 -4.26 -3.85
N THR A 142 23.61 -3.73 -4.29
CA THR A 142 22.30 -4.21 -3.80
C THR A 142 21.78 -5.46 -4.51
N GLN A 143 22.49 -5.97 -5.52
CA GLN A 143 22.12 -7.20 -6.21
C GLN A 143 22.25 -8.41 -5.28
N GLY A 144 21.22 -9.25 -5.26
CA GLY A 144 21.19 -10.46 -4.42
C GLY A 144 20.73 -10.23 -2.98
N HIS A 145 20.72 -8.97 -2.50
CA HIS A 145 20.28 -8.62 -1.16
C HIS A 145 18.79 -8.37 -1.05
N PHE A 146 18.22 -8.74 0.10
CA PHE A 146 16.78 -8.62 0.32
C PHE A 146 16.41 -8.21 1.74
N TYR A 147 15.26 -7.55 1.82
CA TYR A 147 14.48 -7.46 3.03
C TYR A 147 13.38 -8.52 3.00
N GLN A 148 13.30 -9.34 4.04
CA GLN A 148 12.25 -10.32 4.21
C GLN A 148 11.48 -10.02 5.48
N ILE A 149 10.15 -10.06 5.39
CA ILE A 149 9.28 -10.07 6.56
C ILE A 149 8.47 -11.38 6.57
N VAL A 150 8.44 -12.04 7.72
CA VAL A 150 7.69 -13.27 7.98
C VAL A 150 6.71 -12.99 9.10
N ILE A 151 5.42 -13.18 8.84
CA ILE A 151 4.35 -12.89 9.80
C ILE A 151 3.59 -14.18 10.08
N ASP A 152 3.73 -14.69 11.29
CA ASP A 152 3.00 -15.85 11.80
C ASP A 152 1.81 -15.38 12.64
N LEU A 153 0.60 -15.60 12.13
CA LEU A 153 -0.65 -15.21 12.78
C LEU A 153 -1.35 -16.43 13.37
N PRO A 154 -2.16 -16.26 14.42
CA PRO A 154 -2.90 -17.38 14.97
C PRO A 154 -4.05 -17.76 14.04
N GLY A 155 -4.16 -19.05 13.68
CA GLY A 155 -5.31 -19.56 12.90
C GLY A 155 -5.00 -19.72 11.42
N GLU A 156 -5.96 -19.35 10.56
CA GLU A 156 -5.92 -19.62 9.12
C GLU A 156 -5.82 -18.31 8.33
N ILE A 157 -4.82 -18.20 7.46
CA ILE A 157 -4.72 -17.06 6.53
C ILE A 157 -5.81 -17.17 5.48
N VAL A 158 -6.70 -16.18 5.42
CA VAL A 158 -7.74 -16.09 4.39
C VAL A 158 -7.18 -15.44 3.14
N LYS A 159 -6.43 -14.36 3.31
CA LYS A 159 -5.85 -13.61 2.21
C LYS A 159 -4.65 -12.79 2.70
N ALA A 160 -3.54 -12.85 1.97
CA ALA A 160 -2.46 -11.88 2.10
C ALA A 160 -2.48 -10.98 0.86
N TYR A 161 -2.35 -9.68 1.04
CA TYR A 161 -2.35 -8.72 -0.07
C TYR A 161 -0.91 -8.45 -0.53
N PRO A 162 -0.67 -8.18 -1.82
CA PRO A 162 0.63 -7.74 -2.30
C PRO A 162 1.10 -6.49 -1.56
N ALA A 163 2.38 -6.43 -1.21
CA ALA A 163 3.00 -5.23 -0.68
C ALA A 163 3.41 -4.35 -1.86
N MET A 164 2.92 -3.10 -1.91
CA MET A 164 3.23 -2.19 -3.00
C MET A 164 4.54 -1.45 -2.71
N VAL A 165 5.51 -1.58 -3.62
CA VAL A 165 6.74 -0.80 -3.60
C VAL A 165 6.78 0.02 -4.88
N LYS A 166 6.42 1.31 -4.79
CA LYS A 166 6.04 2.15 -5.93
C LYS A 166 4.87 1.51 -6.70
N ASP A 167 5.12 1.13 -7.95
CA ASP A 167 4.19 0.47 -8.86
C ASP A 167 4.45 -1.04 -8.96
N ILE A 168 5.36 -1.58 -8.15
CA ILE A 168 5.70 -3.01 -8.18
C ILE A 168 4.99 -3.70 -7.02
N ALA A 169 4.12 -4.64 -7.37
CA ALA A 169 3.47 -5.52 -6.42
C ALA A 169 4.43 -6.65 -6.03
N VAL A 170 4.75 -6.74 -4.73
CA VAL A 170 5.49 -7.87 -4.17
C VAL A 170 4.50 -8.87 -3.60
N GLU A 171 4.35 -10.00 -4.30
CA GLU A 171 3.41 -11.04 -3.94
C GLU A 171 3.83 -11.79 -2.66
N PRO A 172 2.89 -12.04 -1.73
CA PRO A 172 3.16 -12.84 -0.55
C PRO A 172 3.25 -14.34 -0.88
N VAL A 173 4.07 -15.06 -0.12
CA VAL A 173 4.06 -16.52 -0.06
C VAL A 173 3.39 -16.97 1.22
N ILE A 174 2.27 -17.69 1.11
CA ILE A 174 1.50 -18.20 2.25
C ILE A 174 1.89 -19.67 2.51
N LYS A 175 2.24 -20.00 3.76
CA LYS A 175 2.50 -21.37 4.22
C LYS A 175 1.82 -21.61 5.56
N GLY A 176 0.66 -22.28 5.54
CA GLY A 176 -0.14 -22.50 6.74
C GLY A 176 -0.61 -21.18 7.36
N SER A 177 -0.17 -20.90 8.58
CA SER A 177 -0.47 -19.66 9.31
C SER A 177 0.58 -18.55 9.12
N SER A 178 1.56 -18.77 8.24
CA SER A 178 2.68 -17.89 7.97
C SER A 178 2.54 -17.19 6.63
N VAL A 179 2.86 -15.90 6.59
CA VAL A 179 2.95 -15.10 5.37
C VAL A 179 4.34 -14.52 5.24
N ARG A 180 4.97 -14.71 4.09
CA ARG A 180 6.31 -14.19 3.80
C ARG A 180 6.28 -13.21 2.63
N TYR A 181 6.91 -12.05 2.82
CA TYR A 181 7.24 -11.13 1.73
C TYR A 181 8.76 -11.07 1.60
N LYS A 182 9.28 -11.17 0.37
CA LYS A 182 10.71 -11.03 0.07
C LYS A 182 10.88 -9.91 -0.94
N ILE A 183 11.46 -8.80 -0.50
CA ILE A 183 11.58 -7.56 -1.27
C ILE A 183 13.06 -7.31 -1.56
N PRO A 184 13.48 -7.18 -2.82
CA PRO A 184 14.85 -6.77 -3.15
C PRO A 184 15.18 -5.42 -2.52
N ILE A 185 16.36 -5.28 -1.91
CA ILE A 185 16.78 -4.00 -1.31
C ILE A 185 16.81 -2.89 -2.36
N SER A 186 17.24 -3.20 -3.59
CA SER A 186 17.23 -2.26 -4.73
C SER A 186 15.85 -1.64 -4.99
N LEU A 187 14.79 -2.41 -4.75
CA LEU A 187 13.41 -1.94 -4.89
C LEU A 187 13.00 -1.04 -3.71
N LEU A 188 13.38 -1.42 -2.48
CA LEU A 188 13.11 -0.63 -1.27
C LEU A 188 13.82 0.72 -1.27
N LEU A 189 15.07 0.78 -1.71
CA LEU A 189 15.84 2.02 -1.81
C LEU A 189 15.18 3.06 -2.71
N SER A 190 14.39 2.57 -3.66
CA SER A 190 13.66 3.40 -4.58
C SER A 190 12.38 3.96 -3.94
N LEU A 191 11.82 3.27 -2.94
CA LEU A 191 10.52 3.60 -2.34
C LEU A 191 10.55 4.94 -1.62
N LYS A 192 9.54 5.77 -1.90
CA LYS A 192 9.25 6.98 -1.13
C LYS A 192 7.96 6.74 -0.33
N GLY A 193 8.07 6.65 0.99
CA GLY A 193 6.93 6.54 1.90
C GLY A 193 6.79 5.18 2.59
N ASP A 194 5.53 4.81 2.86
CA ASP A 194 5.20 3.69 3.74
C ASP A 194 5.09 2.36 2.98
N LEU A 195 5.78 1.34 3.48
CA LEU A 195 5.61 -0.04 3.08
C LEU A 195 4.52 -0.70 3.93
N ILE A 196 3.45 -1.15 3.28
CA ILE A 196 2.25 -1.65 3.97
C ILE A 196 2.06 -3.13 3.67
N PHE A 197 1.90 -3.92 4.72
CA PHE A 197 1.53 -5.32 4.68
C PHE A 197 0.14 -5.48 5.28
N CYS A 198 -0.74 -6.16 4.56
CA CYS A 198 -2.10 -6.43 5.01
C CYS A 198 -2.39 -7.93 4.87
N ILE A 199 -2.94 -8.54 5.93
CA ILE A 199 -3.26 -9.97 5.96
C ILE A 199 -4.61 -10.17 6.65
N ASP A 200 -5.56 -10.74 5.94
CA ASP A 200 -6.84 -11.19 6.48
C ASP A 200 -6.72 -12.63 6.95
N PHE A 201 -7.18 -12.93 8.17
CA PHE A 201 -7.06 -14.25 8.78
C PHE A 201 -8.24 -14.57 9.71
N LYS A 202 -8.53 -15.86 9.87
CA LYS A 202 -9.57 -16.38 10.76
C LYS A 202 -8.95 -16.95 12.02
N ALA A 203 -9.38 -16.44 13.16
CA ALA A 203 -8.83 -16.86 14.45
C ALA A 203 -9.87 -16.86 15.57
N LYS A 204 -9.56 -17.58 16.65
CA LYS A 204 -10.19 -17.38 17.96
C LYS A 204 -9.23 -16.54 18.80
N MET A 205 -9.29 -15.23 18.62
CA MET A 205 -8.47 -14.28 19.38
C MET A 205 -9.29 -13.53 20.41
N GLN A 206 -8.67 -13.31 21.57
CA GLN A 206 -9.17 -12.38 22.57
C GLN A 206 -8.34 -11.11 22.46
N ILE A 207 -8.75 -10.21 21.56
CA ILE A 207 -8.08 -8.90 21.49
C ILE A 207 -8.58 -8.09 22.69
N PRO A 208 -7.69 -7.63 23.58
CA PRO A 208 -8.06 -6.73 24.65
C PRO A 208 -8.85 -5.56 24.07
N LYS A 209 -9.88 -5.08 24.77
CA LYS A 209 -10.52 -3.80 24.42
C LYS A 209 -9.58 -2.65 24.79
N THR A 210 -8.38 -2.63 24.23
CA THR A 210 -7.51 -1.47 24.30
C THR A 210 -8.17 -0.34 23.52
N LYS A 211 -8.11 0.88 24.06
CA LYS A 211 -8.45 2.12 23.33
C LYS A 211 -7.42 2.25 22.21
N THR A 212 -7.63 1.52 21.13
CA THR A 212 -6.87 1.72 19.91
C THR A 212 -7.20 3.15 19.47
N THR A 213 -6.25 4.07 19.62
CA THR A 213 -6.09 5.17 18.67
C THR A 213 -5.70 4.54 17.34
N SER A 214 -6.58 3.71 16.79
CA SER A 214 -6.42 3.14 15.48
C SER A 214 -6.45 4.35 14.54
N LYS A 215 -5.30 4.66 13.95
CA LYS A 215 -5.32 5.28 12.63
C LYS A 215 -6.05 4.28 11.75
N GLN A 216 -7.38 4.40 11.69
CA GLN A 216 -8.23 3.53 10.89
C GLN A 216 -7.66 3.55 9.49
N TYR A 217 -7.15 2.41 9.02
CA TYR A 217 -6.64 2.32 7.66
C TYR A 217 -7.83 2.48 6.73
N ILE A 218 -7.72 3.45 5.84
CA ILE A 218 -8.76 3.73 4.87
C ILE A 218 -8.26 3.11 3.57
N ARG A 219 -8.95 2.07 3.12
CA ARG A 219 -8.63 1.39 1.87
C ARG A 219 -8.69 2.40 0.71
N PRO A 220 -7.64 2.49 -0.13
CA PRO A 220 -7.67 3.28 -1.36
C PRO A 220 -8.82 2.84 -2.27
N LEU A 221 -9.60 3.82 -2.73
CA LEU A 221 -10.77 3.57 -3.56
C LEU A 221 -10.54 4.02 -5.01
N PHE A 222 -10.07 5.25 -5.22
CA PHE A 222 -9.78 5.81 -6.55
C PHE A 222 -8.68 6.88 -6.50
N ASN A 223 -8.06 7.16 -7.65
CA ASN A 223 -7.23 8.36 -7.82
C ASN A 223 -8.14 9.54 -8.09
N LEU A 224 -7.97 10.64 -7.38
CA LEU A 224 -8.65 11.89 -7.64
C LEU A 224 -7.72 12.81 -8.43
N LYS A 225 -8.17 13.26 -9.59
CA LYS A 225 -7.53 14.31 -10.37
C LYS A 225 -8.36 15.58 -10.30
N CYS A 226 -7.75 16.65 -9.81
CA CYS A 226 -8.32 17.98 -9.82
C CYS A 226 -7.32 18.96 -10.44
N GLU A 227 -7.62 19.41 -11.65
CA GLU A 227 -6.69 20.19 -12.49
C GLU A 227 -5.33 19.47 -12.60
N ASN A 228 -4.27 20.10 -12.08
CA ASN A 228 -2.90 19.58 -12.06
C ASN A 228 -2.54 18.86 -10.76
N ARG A 229 -3.51 18.69 -9.85
CA ARG A 229 -3.30 18.02 -8.55
C ARG A 229 -3.84 16.60 -8.58
N LEU A 230 -3.10 15.70 -7.94
CA LEU A 230 -3.45 14.31 -7.78
C LEU A 230 -3.60 13.98 -6.29
N ALA A 231 -4.49 13.06 -5.97
CA ALA A 231 -4.62 12.51 -4.64
C ALA A 231 -5.18 11.08 -4.70
N VAL A 232 -4.97 10.31 -3.64
CA VAL A 232 -5.63 9.01 -3.47
C VAL A 232 -6.74 9.17 -2.45
N VAL A 233 -7.96 8.80 -2.84
CA VAL A 233 -9.15 8.90 -1.99
C VAL A 233 -9.63 7.51 -1.62
N GLY A 234 -10.00 7.35 -0.36
CA GLY A 234 -10.53 6.10 0.18
C GLY A 234 -12.02 6.12 0.50
N GLU A 235 -12.39 5.20 1.38
CA GLU A 235 -13.72 5.17 1.98
C GLU A 235 -14.09 6.50 2.65
N LYS A 236 -15.40 6.81 2.64
CA LYS A 236 -15.95 8.06 3.19
C LYS A 236 -15.31 9.34 2.61
N ASN A 237 -14.83 9.29 1.37
CA ASN A 237 -14.19 10.41 0.67
C ASN A 237 -12.95 11.00 1.38
N LYS A 238 -12.26 10.21 2.20
CA LYS A 238 -11.07 10.69 2.92
C LYS A 238 -9.82 10.59 2.05
N VAL A 239 -9.04 11.66 1.99
CA VAL A 239 -7.75 11.69 1.29
C VAL A 239 -6.72 10.87 2.07
N ILE A 240 -6.08 9.92 1.40
CA ILE A 240 -5.08 9.01 1.98
C ILE A 240 -3.66 9.40 1.57
N ALA A 241 -3.48 9.92 0.35
CA ALA A 241 -2.19 10.39 -0.16
C ALA A 241 -2.39 11.63 -1.04
N GLU A 242 -1.38 12.51 -1.06
CA GLU A 242 -1.35 13.75 -1.85
C GLU A 242 -0.30 13.62 -2.96
N ASN A 243 -0.56 14.20 -4.13
CA ASN A 243 0.35 14.24 -5.28
C ASN A 243 0.85 12.86 -5.73
N VAL A 244 0.05 11.83 -5.50
CA VAL A 244 0.34 10.43 -5.86
C VAL A 244 -0.87 9.85 -6.60
N SER A 245 -0.60 8.91 -7.50
CA SER A 245 -1.60 8.13 -8.23
C SER A 245 -1.16 6.66 -8.25
N TYR A 246 -2.11 5.73 -8.11
CA TYR A 246 -1.86 4.29 -8.19
C TYR A 246 -2.42 3.71 -9.49
N LYS A 247 -1.61 2.97 -10.24
CA LYS A 247 -1.98 2.44 -11.58
C LYS A 247 -3.24 1.57 -11.57
N ASP A 248 -3.48 0.83 -10.50
CA ASP A 248 -4.61 -0.11 -10.41
C ASP A 248 -5.92 0.52 -9.92
N LEU A 249 -5.93 1.84 -9.71
CA LEU A 249 -7.12 2.57 -9.28
C LEU A 249 -7.73 3.37 -10.44
N ILE A 250 -9.06 3.35 -10.50
CA ILE A 250 -9.83 4.21 -11.40
C ILE A 250 -9.47 5.66 -11.12
N THR A 251 -9.26 6.46 -12.17
CA THR A 251 -9.05 7.89 -12.04
C THR A 251 -10.38 8.64 -12.10
N VAL A 252 -10.66 9.50 -11.12
CA VAL A 252 -11.82 10.38 -11.07
C VAL A 252 -11.35 11.81 -11.35
N ASP A 253 -11.62 12.31 -12.55
CA ASP A 253 -11.33 13.69 -12.95
C ASP A 253 -12.53 14.60 -12.65
N VAL A 254 -12.38 15.49 -11.67
CA VAL A 254 -13.44 16.42 -11.25
C VAL A 254 -13.31 17.81 -11.89
N GLY A 255 -12.30 18.02 -12.75
CA GLY A 255 -11.94 19.34 -13.27
C GLY A 255 -11.45 20.28 -12.17
N ARG A 256 -12.00 21.50 -12.09
CA ARG A 256 -11.66 22.46 -11.04
C ARG A 256 -12.23 22.06 -9.69
N CYS A 257 -11.46 22.26 -8.63
CA CYS A 257 -11.90 22.10 -7.24
C CYS A 257 -11.43 23.27 -6.38
N SER A 258 -12.29 23.73 -5.48
CA SER A 258 -12.07 24.86 -4.58
C SER A 258 -11.40 24.47 -3.25
N TYR A 259 -11.16 23.19 -3.01
CA TYR A 259 -10.60 22.68 -1.75
C TYR A 259 -9.14 22.24 -1.88
N CYS A 260 -8.50 22.12 -0.71
CA CYS A 260 -7.16 21.58 -0.57
C CYS A 260 -7.22 20.05 -0.46
N LEU A 261 -6.38 19.35 -1.23
CA LEU A 261 -6.28 17.89 -1.22
C LEU A 261 -5.29 17.42 -0.14
N LYS A 262 -5.58 17.72 1.12
CA LYS A 262 -4.69 17.38 2.24
C LYS A 262 -4.97 15.98 2.78
N LYS A 263 -3.93 15.17 3.03
CA LYS A 263 -3.99 13.84 3.66
C LYS A 263 -4.77 13.94 4.96
N GLY A 264 -5.71 13.01 5.13
CA GLY A 264 -6.62 12.94 6.26
C GLY A 264 -7.89 13.78 6.13
N SER A 265 -7.98 14.72 5.18
CA SER A 265 -9.19 15.52 4.98
C SER A 265 -10.33 14.68 4.39
N VAL A 266 -11.56 15.00 4.79
CA VAL A 266 -12.78 14.38 4.24
C VAL A 266 -13.36 15.34 3.21
N LEU A 267 -13.46 14.87 1.96
CA LEU A 267 -13.95 15.67 0.87
C LEU A 267 -15.49 15.65 0.84
N GLN A 268 -16.10 16.82 0.98
CA GLN A 268 -17.56 16.99 1.00
C GLN A 268 -18.15 17.38 -0.38
N ASP A 269 -17.32 17.38 -1.43
CA ASP A 269 -17.76 17.72 -2.78
C ASP A 269 -18.76 16.69 -3.32
N LYS A 270 -19.94 17.17 -3.76
CA LYS A 270 -21.01 16.35 -4.35
C LYS A 270 -20.51 15.46 -5.50
N LYS A 271 -19.60 15.98 -6.35
CA LYS A 271 -19.01 15.24 -7.48
C LYS A 271 -18.22 14.03 -7.00
N ILE A 272 -17.46 14.20 -5.90
CA ILE A 272 -16.65 13.14 -5.30
C ILE A 272 -17.55 12.08 -4.66
N THR A 273 -18.58 12.49 -3.94
CA THR A 273 -19.56 11.56 -3.34
C THR A 273 -20.22 10.70 -4.42
N ILE A 274 -20.68 11.31 -5.50
CA ILE A 274 -21.28 10.59 -6.63
C ILE A 274 -20.29 9.63 -7.28
N ALA A 275 -19.04 10.07 -7.50
CA ALA A 275 -18.00 9.21 -8.06
C ALA A 275 -17.67 8.04 -7.13
N ASN A 276 -17.64 8.25 -5.81
CA ASN A 276 -17.40 7.19 -4.82
C ASN A 276 -18.45 6.07 -4.91
N GLU A 277 -19.74 6.45 -4.96
CA GLU A 277 -20.84 5.50 -5.13
C GLU A 277 -20.69 4.68 -6.42
N LEU A 278 -20.37 5.35 -7.52
CA LEU A 278 -20.19 4.70 -8.81
C LEU A 278 -18.97 3.76 -8.82
N VAL A 279 -17.83 4.16 -8.27
CA VAL A 279 -16.62 3.33 -8.18
C VAL A 279 -16.91 2.05 -7.37
N LYS A 280 -17.69 2.14 -6.28
CA LYS A 280 -18.10 0.97 -5.49
C LYS A 280 -18.91 -0.02 -6.31
N LEU A 281 -19.86 0.45 -7.11
CA LEU A 281 -20.65 -0.40 -8.00
C LEU A 281 -19.78 -1.06 -9.07
N LEU A 282 -18.91 -0.28 -9.73
CA LEU A 282 -18.00 -0.80 -10.76
C LEU A 282 -17.08 -1.90 -10.22
N LYS A 283 -16.53 -1.72 -9.01
CA LYS A 283 -15.69 -2.74 -8.35
C LYS A 283 -16.46 -3.99 -7.94
N LYS A 284 -17.73 -3.86 -7.60
CA LYS A 284 -18.57 -4.99 -7.15
C LYS A 284 -18.91 -5.92 -8.32
N ASP A 285 -19.33 -5.34 -9.44
CA ASP A 285 -19.93 -6.13 -10.51
C ASP A 285 -18.91 -6.54 -11.59
N ASN A 286 -17.67 -6.04 -11.51
CA ASN A 286 -16.57 -6.30 -12.46
C ASN A 286 -16.99 -6.11 -13.93
N ILE A 287 -17.95 -5.22 -14.18
CA ILE A 287 -18.67 -5.11 -15.45
C ILE A 287 -17.73 -4.62 -16.55
N LEU A 288 -16.78 -3.74 -16.24
CA LEU A 288 -15.81 -3.19 -17.20
C LEU A 288 -14.53 -2.73 -16.51
N LYS A 289 -13.40 -2.87 -17.21
CA LYS A 289 -12.14 -2.21 -16.85
C LYS A 289 -12.20 -0.72 -17.22
N VAL A 290 -12.87 0.06 -16.37
CA VAL A 290 -12.98 1.52 -16.53
C VAL A 290 -11.67 2.18 -16.10
N ASP A 291 -11.07 2.96 -16.99
CA ASP A 291 -9.82 3.67 -16.69
C ASP A 291 -10.09 4.99 -15.95
N THR A 292 -11.05 5.77 -16.46
CA THR A 292 -11.34 7.12 -15.97
C THR A 292 -12.84 7.39 -15.86
N ILE A 293 -13.23 8.06 -14.78
CA ILE A 293 -14.53 8.70 -14.58
C ILE A 293 -14.32 10.20 -14.65
N VAL A 294 -15.06 10.89 -15.51
CA VAL A 294 -14.99 12.34 -15.63
C VAL A 294 -16.30 12.94 -15.14
N ILE A 295 -16.22 13.83 -14.16
CA ILE A 295 -17.37 14.52 -13.55
C ILE A 295 -17.05 16.00 -13.33
N LYS A 296 -17.18 16.82 -14.39
CA LYS A 296 -17.04 18.29 -14.26
C LYS A 296 -18.25 18.92 -13.57
N LYS A 297 -19.44 18.38 -13.85
CA LYS A 297 -20.70 18.61 -13.11
C LYS A 297 -21.45 17.28 -12.97
N PRO A 298 -22.25 17.08 -11.91
CA PRO A 298 -22.98 15.82 -11.67
C PRO A 298 -23.72 15.28 -12.89
N GLU A 299 -24.45 16.13 -13.59
CA GLU A 299 -25.27 15.79 -14.76
C GLU A 299 -24.47 15.39 -16.01
N PHE A 300 -23.16 15.66 -16.02
CA PHE A 300 -22.24 15.36 -17.12
C PHE A 300 -21.25 14.24 -16.78
N LEU A 301 -21.55 13.42 -15.77
CA LEU A 301 -20.74 12.26 -15.45
C LEU A 301 -20.68 11.28 -16.63
N HIS A 302 -19.47 10.89 -16.99
CA HIS A 302 -19.22 9.85 -17.99
C HIS A 302 -17.98 9.01 -17.63
N LEU A 303 -17.98 7.78 -18.13
CA LEU A 303 -16.85 6.86 -18.09
C LEU A 303 -16.07 6.96 -19.39
N ILE A 304 -14.77 6.68 -19.30
CA ILE A 304 -13.88 6.41 -20.42
C ILE A 304 -13.47 4.94 -20.33
N TYR A 305 -13.75 4.19 -21.39
CA TYR A 305 -13.39 2.78 -21.53
C TYR A 305 -12.69 2.61 -22.87
N GLY A 306 -11.37 2.45 -22.86
CA GLY A 306 -10.56 2.62 -24.07
C GLY A 306 -10.84 4.00 -24.69
N ASP A 307 -11.23 4.02 -25.96
CA ASP A 307 -11.59 5.25 -26.70
C ASP A 307 -13.10 5.58 -26.66
N THR A 308 -13.92 4.73 -26.03
CA THR A 308 -15.37 4.91 -25.99
C THR A 308 -15.80 5.75 -24.78
N LYS A 309 -16.61 6.78 -25.05
CA LYS A 309 -17.23 7.62 -24.01
C LYS A 309 -18.60 7.08 -23.59
N ILE A 310 -18.80 6.76 -22.32
CA ILE A 310 -20.07 6.24 -21.81
C ILE A 310 -20.70 7.25 -20.86
N ILE A 311 -21.76 7.93 -21.29
CA ILE A 311 -22.39 9.03 -20.56
C ILE A 311 -23.50 8.47 -19.66
N LEU A 312 -23.35 8.64 -18.34
CA LEU A 312 -24.30 8.11 -17.35
C LEU A 312 -25.18 9.19 -16.74
N GLY A 313 -24.66 10.41 -16.50
CA GLY A 313 -25.33 11.43 -15.69
C GLY A 313 -25.30 11.11 -14.19
N GLU A 314 -26.13 11.76 -13.37
CA GLU A 314 -25.96 11.77 -11.90
C GLU A 314 -26.66 10.65 -11.10
N LYS A 315 -27.54 9.86 -11.71
CA LYS A 315 -28.46 8.95 -10.98
C LYS A 315 -28.66 7.59 -11.65
N GLN A 316 -29.21 6.65 -10.90
CA GLN A 316 -29.62 5.29 -11.32
C GLN A 316 -28.46 4.46 -11.89
N PHE A 317 -27.29 4.52 -11.23
CA PHE A 317 -26.07 3.86 -11.71
C PHE A 317 -26.25 2.38 -11.94
N GLN A 318 -26.82 1.63 -10.98
CA GLN A 318 -27.01 0.19 -11.14
C GLN A 318 -27.80 -0.14 -12.43
N LYS A 319 -29.00 0.43 -12.57
CA LYS A 319 -29.85 0.22 -13.76
C LYS A 319 -29.11 0.55 -15.06
N LYS A 320 -28.34 1.64 -15.09
CA LYS A 320 -27.58 2.05 -16.28
C LYS A 320 -26.42 1.11 -16.57
N LEU A 321 -25.72 0.64 -15.54
CA LEU A 321 -24.65 -0.36 -15.68
C LEU A 321 -25.21 -1.71 -16.14
N ASP A 322 -26.40 -2.11 -15.69
CA ASP A 322 -27.07 -3.34 -16.14
C ASP A 322 -27.45 -3.25 -17.64
N ILE A 323 -28.00 -2.11 -18.07
CA ILE A 323 -28.29 -1.83 -19.49
C ILE A 323 -27.00 -1.85 -20.31
N LEU A 324 -25.95 -1.18 -19.82
CA LEU A 324 -24.66 -1.14 -20.48
C LEU A 324 -24.06 -2.54 -20.67
N ASN A 325 -24.07 -3.35 -19.61
CA ASN A 325 -23.57 -4.72 -19.65
C ASN A 325 -24.33 -5.57 -20.67
N THR A 326 -25.66 -5.41 -20.71
CA THR A 326 -26.52 -6.08 -21.69
C THR A 326 -26.15 -5.67 -23.13
N LEU A 327 -25.94 -4.38 -23.38
CA LEU A 327 -25.54 -3.89 -24.71
C LEU A 327 -24.17 -4.43 -25.11
N ILE A 328 -23.19 -4.35 -24.23
CA ILE A 328 -21.82 -4.80 -24.50
C ILE A 328 -21.83 -6.28 -24.83
N ARG A 329 -22.49 -7.11 -24.01
CA ARG A 329 -22.51 -8.55 -24.19
C ARG A 329 -23.29 -9.00 -25.42
N TYR A 330 -24.51 -8.51 -25.60
CA TYR A 330 -25.44 -9.07 -26.58
C TYR A 330 -25.50 -8.29 -27.90
N LYS A 331 -25.23 -6.99 -27.88
CA LYS A 331 -25.27 -6.15 -29.09
C LYS A 331 -23.91 -5.96 -29.71
N PHE A 332 -22.88 -5.83 -28.89
CA PHE A 332 -21.53 -5.50 -29.34
C PHE A 332 -20.52 -6.64 -29.21
N ASN A 333 -20.95 -7.82 -28.74
CA ASN A 333 -20.08 -9.00 -28.56
C ASN A 333 -18.78 -8.69 -27.80
N ASN A 334 -18.88 -7.86 -26.76
CA ASN A 334 -17.77 -7.36 -25.94
C ASN A 334 -16.72 -6.54 -26.70
N ASN A 335 -17.03 -6.00 -27.87
CA ASN A 335 -16.15 -5.12 -28.63
C ASN A 335 -16.78 -3.72 -28.79
N LEU A 336 -16.10 -2.68 -28.30
CA LEU A 336 -16.55 -1.29 -28.41
C LEU A 336 -15.72 -0.43 -29.37
N ASP A 337 -14.81 -1.02 -30.15
CA ASP A 337 -13.80 -0.32 -30.95
C ASP A 337 -14.42 0.62 -32.02
N GLN A 338 -15.63 0.32 -32.49
CA GLN A 338 -16.36 1.15 -33.46
C GLN A 338 -17.27 2.19 -32.81
N ILE A 339 -17.39 2.19 -31.48
CA ILE A 339 -18.33 3.01 -30.73
C ILE A 339 -17.61 4.23 -30.18
N LYS A 340 -18.01 5.41 -30.68
CA LYS A 340 -17.50 6.69 -30.18
C LYS A 340 -18.12 7.03 -28.83
N TYR A 341 -19.43 6.86 -28.69
CA TYR A 341 -20.09 7.08 -27.42
C TYR A 341 -21.39 6.28 -27.24
N ILE A 342 -21.76 6.07 -25.98
CA ILE A 342 -23.05 5.53 -25.54
C ILE A 342 -23.63 6.51 -24.52
N ASP A 343 -24.83 7.05 -24.75
CA ASP A 343 -25.52 7.94 -23.81
C ASP A 343 -26.71 7.22 -23.17
N LEU A 344 -26.63 7.07 -21.84
CA LEU A 344 -27.59 6.39 -20.98
C LEU A 344 -28.33 7.36 -20.07
N ARG A 345 -28.29 8.67 -20.32
CA ARG A 345 -28.97 9.67 -19.49
C ARG A 345 -30.50 9.64 -19.64
N TYR A 346 -30.99 9.21 -20.80
CA TYR A 346 -32.41 9.22 -21.17
C TYR A 346 -33.02 7.83 -21.07
N GLU A 347 -34.34 7.74 -21.22
CA GLU A 347 -35.04 6.45 -21.30
C GLU A 347 -34.60 5.63 -22.53
N LYS A 348 -34.28 6.32 -23.63
CA LYS A 348 -33.71 5.73 -24.83
C LYS A 348 -32.18 5.76 -24.75
N VAL A 349 -31.55 4.71 -25.26
CA VAL A 349 -30.10 4.62 -25.40
C VAL A 349 -29.68 5.22 -26.75
N TYR A 350 -28.76 6.18 -26.72
CA TYR A 350 -28.17 6.75 -27.94
C TYR A 350 -26.75 6.24 -28.12
N ILE A 351 -26.44 5.77 -29.33
CA ILE A 351 -25.13 5.21 -29.67
C ILE A 351 -24.59 5.99 -30.86
N GLY A 352 -23.38 6.56 -30.70
CA GLY A 352 -22.64 7.19 -31.79
C GLY A 352 -21.48 6.32 -32.21
N TYR A 353 -21.34 6.10 -33.52
CA TYR A 353 -20.25 5.33 -34.10
C TYR A 353 -19.11 6.25 -34.55
N ILE A 354 -17.89 5.71 -34.62
CA ILE A 354 -16.79 6.37 -35.31
C ILE A 354 -17.14 6.36 -36.80
N GLY A 355 -17.22 7.53 -37.43
CA GLY A 355 -17.48 7.61 -38.87
C GLY A 355 -16.38 6.86 -39.63
N ARG A 356 -16.76 5.98 -40.56
CA ARG A 356 -15.81 5.43 -41.53
C ARG A 356 -15.32 6.61 -42.36
N LYS A 357 -14.02 6.89 -42.31
CA LYS A 357 -13.38 7.81 -43.26
C LYS A 357 -13.39 7.19 -44.65
#